data_AF-A0A2D8LYY8-F1
#
_entry.id   AF-A0A2D8LYY8-F1
#
_cell.length_a   1.000
_cell.length_b   1.000
_cell.length_c   1.000
_cell.angle_alpha   90.00
_cell.angle_beta   90.00
_cell.angle_gamma   90.00
#
_symmetry.space_group_name_H-M   'P 1'
#
loop_
_entity.id
_entity.type
_entity.pdbx_description
1 polymer ?
#
loop_
_entity_poly.entity_id
_entity_poly.type
_entity_poly.pdbx_seq_one_letter_code
_entity_poly.pdbx_strand_id
1 'polypeptide(L)'
;YIDPPYNTGGDDFVYKDNYRHSSWITLIENRTALAKDLLCNTGAHFTHIDENEINNLMLAYKDIYSENNFINLITIKTKVAGVSGSHLGKSLKNSSEYITLFCKSHNDFRLTDKVHERQELIEFIEDMKEEGKSWKYTSVLQNVDEGEYIKSIKDGSGEEIKIFSHKKYEFKSINAIAAEQHDGDTKKAYYANIDGVFRTTNAQSSIRQRVIDETKDTDGELVSIVYTPKKGRNANKQVRLYYKDKAKNLITFLRDVCEVDNDIVYKLTNSGNLWTDIQYNNIAKEGGTSFDQGKKPVYAIEKCLNMVSDENETFLDYFAGSGTTGHAVINLNREDDGQRKYILVEMGEYFDAVTKPRIQKVIYSKDWKDGEPVSREGISQCFKYIRLESYEDALNNLTLKRADAAQGVLDANEKIREQYLLHYMLDTESKGSVLDLNAFAKPFDYQLMINRGDDTRARKVDLVETFNYLIGLYVEQMRFIDDVCVVNGKTREGEAVLILWRDAEKLDAAKLDKWFEDNREALNPSAYSTIYVNGDNTLQGQVGKGDDWSVKLIEEAFHRLMFNETSL
;
A
#
# COMPACT_ATOMS: atom_id res chain seq x y z
N TYR A 1 -1.63 0.00 4.57
CA TYR A 1 -1.01 -0.74 5.68
C TYR A 1 -0.54 0.31 6.67
N ILE A 2 -0.69 0.08 7.96
CA ILE A 2 -0.14 0.96 8.99
C ILE A 2 0.46 0.17 10.16
N ASP A 3 1.41 0.81 10.85
CA ASP A 3 2.07 0.32 12.06
C ASP A 3 2.01 1.40 13.16
N PRO A 4 0.85 1.58 13.81
CA PRO A 4 0.69 2.59 14.87
C PRO A 4 1.49 2.24 16.14
N PRO A 5 1.67 3.20 17.07
CA PRO A 5 2.22 2.89 18.40
C PRO A 5 1.40 1.81 19.11
N TYR A 6 2.08 0.91 19.80
CA TYR A 6 1.46 -0.25 20.46
C TYR A 6 0.91 0.08 21.86
N ASN A 7 1.28 1.24 22.41
CA ASN A 7 0.92 1.75 23.72
C ASN A 7 1.39 0.85 24.88
N THR A 8 2.64 0.39 24.82
CA THR A 8 3.23 -0.56 25.79
C THR A 8 3.63 0.08 27.12
N GLY A 9 3.64 1.41 27.19
CA GLY A 9 4.10 2.22 28.32
C GLY A 9 5.61 2.52 28.32
N GLY A 10 6.35 2.08 27.30
CA GLY A 10 7.78 2.32 27.17
C GLY A 10 8.12 3.64 26.47
N ASP A 11 8.92 4.50 27.08
CA ASP A 11 9.28 5.80 26.49
C ASP A 11 10.40 5.74 25.42
N ASP A 12 10.84 4.54 25.02
CA ASP A 12 11.97 4.33 24.11
C ASP A 12 11.59 4.32 22.61
N PHE A 13 10.32 4.54 22.26
CA PHE A 13 9.85 4.51 20.87
C PHE A 13 9.52 5.88 20.27
N VAL A 14 9.43 5.88 18.93
CA VAL A 14 9.27 7.02 18.02
C VAL A 14 8.02 7.86 18.27
N TYR A 15 6.98 7.20 18.75
CA TYR A 15 5.75 7.81 19.20
C TYR A 15 5.69 7.74 20.72
N LYS A 16 5.02 8.71 21.34
CA LYS A 16 4.67 8.58 22.75
C LYS A 16 3.94 7.25 22.93
N ASP A 17 4.52 6.30 23.66
CA ASP A 17 3.96 4.94 23.77
C ASP A 17 3.27 4.73 25.11
N ASN A 18 2.75 5.82 25.69
CA ASN A 18 2.08 5.83 27.00
C ASN A 18 0.88 6.79 26.97
N TYR A 19 -0.02 6.54 26.03
CA TYR A 19 -1.32 7.18 25.96
C TYR A 19 -2.31 6.50 26.90
N ARG A 20 -3.28 7.27 27.40
CA ARG A 20 -4.51 6.63 27.90
C ARG A 20 -5.20 5.95 26.73
N HIS A 21 -5.78 4.76 26.94
CA HIS A 21 -6.50 4.02 25.88
C HIS A 21 -7.48 4.89 25.09
N SER A 22 -8.23 5.76 25.77
CA SER A 22 -9.16 6.70 25.12
C SER A 22 -8.45 7.65 24.14
N SER A 23 -7.27 8.18 24.51
CA SER A 23 -6.48 9.07 23.66
C SER A 23 -5.88 8.32 22.47
N TRP A 24 -5.44 7.08 22.70
CA TRP A 24 -4.95 6.21 21.63
C TRP A 24 -6.06 5.88 20.63
N ILE A 25 -7.26 5.52 21.11
CA ILE A 25 -8.43 5.26 20.24
C ILE A 25 -8.72 6.49 19.38
N THR A 26 -8.82 7.69 19.98
CA THR A 26 -9.06 8.93 19.22
C THR A 26 -7.97 9.20 18.17
N LEU A 27 -6.70 8.91 18.48
CA LEU A 27 -5.59 9.05 17.53
C LEU A 27 -5.81 8.19 16.27
N ILE A 28 -6.19 6.93 16.48
CA ILE A 28 -6.41 5.94 15.42
C ILE A 28 -7.69 6.23 14.66
N GLU A 29 -8.79 6.50 15.36
CA GLU A 29 -10.12 6.75 14.80
C GLU A 29 -10.09 7.93 13.83
N ASN A 30 -9.58 9.09 14.27
CA ASN A 30 -9.55 10.31 13.46
C ASN A 30 -8.80 10.12 12.13
N ARG A 31 -7.66 9.39 12.16
CA ARG A 31 -6.86 9.13 10.96
C ARG A 31 -7.52 8.07 10.07
N THR A 32 -8.01 7.01 10.67
CA THR A 32 -8.58 5.88 9.93
C THR A 32 -9.89 6.27 9.25
N ALA A 33 -10.72 7.11 9.87
CA ALA A 33 -11.93 7.64 9.28
C ALA A 33 -11.63 8.41 7.97
N LEU A 34 -10.64 9.31 7.97
CA LEU A 34 -10.21 10.03 6.78
C LEU A 34 -9.57 9.10 5.74
N ALA A 35 -8.73 8.16 6.18
CA ALA A 35 -8.07 7.20 5.28
C ALA A 35 -9.06 6.25 4.59
N LYS A 36 -10.17 5.91 5.25
CA LYS A 36 -11.24 5.07 4.66
C LYS A 36 -11.83 5.72 3.41
N ASP A 37 -11.95 7.05 3.36
CA ASP A 37 -12.50 7.75 2.21
C ASP A 37 -11.58 7.65 0.98
N LEU A 38 -10.26 7.54 1.22
CA LEU A 38 -9.25 7.38 0.17
C LEU A 38 -9.20 5.95 -0.42
N LEU A 39 -9.71 4.95 0.29
CA LEU A 39 -9.73 3.56 -0.21
C LEU A 39 -10.73 3.42 -1.38
N CYS A 40 -10.39 2.64 -2.41
CA CYS A 40 -11.35 2.18 -3.40
C CYS A 40 -12.27 1.09 -2.81
N ASN A 41 -13.40 0.77 -3.47
CA ASN A 41 -14.33 -0.24 -2.95
C ASN A 41 -13.69 -1.63 -2.78
N THR A 42 -12.74 -1.98 -3.64
CA THR A 42 -11.93 -3.20 -3.57
C THR A 42 -10.72 -3.08 -2.64
N GLY A 43 -10.53 -1.93 -1.98
CA GLY A 43 -9.38 -1.63 -1.15
C GLY A 43 -9.39 -2.32 0.21
N ALA A 44 -8.19 -2.50 0.76
CA ALA A 44 -7.96 -3.14 2.05
C ALA A 44 -7.20 -2.23 3.04
N HIS A 45 -7.46 -2.46 4.31
CA HIS A 45 -6.79 -1.84 5.44
C HIS A 45 -6.10 -2.92 6.27
N PHE A 46 -4.78 -2.80 6.39
CA PHE A 46 -3.97 -3.65 7.25
C PHE A 46 -3.41 -2.82 8.40
N THR A 47 -3.54 -3.31 9.63
CA THR A 47 -2.96 -2.65 10.81
C THR A 47 -2.21 -3.67 11.65
N HIS A 48 -0.90 -3.43 11.83
CA HIS A 48 -0.04 -4.21 12.71
C HIS A 48 -0.19 -3.71 14.16
N ILE A 49 -0.39 -4.62 15.11
CA ILE A 49 -0.61 -4.29 16.52
C ILE A 49 -0.16 -5.44 17.43
N ASP A 50 0.02 -5.19 18.72
CA ASP A 50 0.20 -6.21 19.75
C ASP A 50 -1.10 -6.47 20.56
N GLU A 51 -0.97 -7.22 21.65
CA GLU A 51 -2.08 -7.54 22.55
C GLU A 51 -2.63 -6.35 23.36
N ASN A 52 -1.90 -5.23 23.48
CA ASN A 52 -2.27 -4.14 24.38
C ASN A 52 -3.49 -3.38 23.86
N GLU A 53 -3.54 -3.10 22.56
CA GLU A 53 -4.58 -2.26 21.96
C GLU A 53 -5.47 -2.98 20.94
N ILE A 54 -5.22 -4.25 20.62
CA ILE A 54 -6.00 -5.00 19.62
C ILE A 54 -7.52 -4.96 19.86
N ASN A 55 -7.96 -5.10 21.11
CA ASN A 55 -9.40 -5.09 21.43
C ASN A 55 -10.02 -3.73 21.16
N ASN A 56 -9.32 -2.65 21.54
CA ASN A 56 -9.75 -1.27 21.32
C ASN A 56 -9.75 -0.92 19.83
N LEU A 57 -8.70 -1.36 19.10
CA LEU A 57 -8.58 -1.21 17.66
C LEU A 57 -9.75 -1.88 16.93
N MET A 58 -10.07 -3.13 17.28
CA MET A 58 -11.15 -3.89 16.65
C MET A 58 -12.52 -3.23 16.88
N LEU A 59 -12.76 -2.67 18.07
CA LEU A 59 -13.99 -1.93 18.35
C LEU A 59 -14.09 -0.67 17.49
N ALA A 60 -13.02 0.14 17.44
CA ALA A 60 -12.98 1.35 16.62
C ALA A 60 -13.15 1.02 15.13
N TYR A 61 -12.50 -0.02 14.63
CA TYR A 61 -12.58 -0.40 13.22
C TYR A 61 -13.93 -0.99 12.83
N LYS A 62 -14.60 -1.72 13.72
CA LYS A 62 -15.97 -2.18 13.46
C LYS A 62 -16.95 -1.03 13.36
N ASP A 63 -16.76 0.06 14.11
CA ASP A 63 -17.55 1.27 13.98
C ASP A 63 -17.26 1.99 12.64
N ILE A 64 -15.98 2.16 12.30
CA ILE A 64 -15.57 2.85 11.07
C ILE A 64 -15.93 2.05 9.80
N TYR A 65 -15.63 0.76 9.74
CA TYR A 65 -15.77 -0.06 8.54
C TYR A 65 -17.04 -0.89 8.49
N SER A 66 -17.76 -1.10 9.59
CA SER A 66 -18.73 -2.19 9.80
C SER A 66 -18.09 -3.55 10.09
N GLU A 67 -18.76 -4.35 10.91
CA GLU A 67 -18.36 -5.71 11.26
C GLU A 67 -18.28 -6.66 10.06
N ASN A 68 -19.16 -6.50 9.05
CA ASN A 68 -19.15 -7.33 7.85
C ASN A 68 -17.90 -7.12 6.99
N ASN A 69 -17.19 -6.00 7.17
CA ASN A 69 -16.01 -5.66 6.41
C ASN A 69 -14.71 -6.14 7.07
N PHE A 70 -14.79 -6.77 8.25
CA PHE A 70 -13.68 -7.52 8.83
C PHE A 70 -13.43 -8.80 8.04
N ILE A 71 -12.20 -9.01 7.60
CA ILE A 71 -11.82 -10.19 6.80
C ILE A 71 -11.10 -11.21 7.68
N ASN A 72 -9.98 -10.82 8.30
CA ASN A 72 -9.15 -11.74 9.07
C ASN A 72 -8.37 -11.03 10.18
N LEU A 73 -8.09 -11.79 11.23
CA LEU A 73 -7.03 -11.49 12.19
C LEU A 73 -5.87 -12.45 11.93
N ILE A 74 -4.74 -11.90 11.53
CA ILE A 74 -3.51 -12.63 11.24
C ILE A 74 -2.64 -12.58 12.50
N THR A 75 -2.17 -13.74 12.96
CA THR A 75 -1.24 -13.87 14.09
C THR A 75 0.16 -14.13 13.56
N ILE A 76 1.11 -13.28 13.95
CA ILE A 76 2.52 -13.40 13.58
C ILE A 76 3.27 -13.94 14.78
N LYS A 77 3.98 -15.07 14.61
CA LYS A 77 4.88 -15.59 15.63
C LYS A 77 6.07 -14.65 15.79
N THR A 78 6.23 -14.10 16.99
CA THR A 78 7.39 -13.27 17.37
C THR A 78 8.36 -14.06 18.24
N LYS A 79 9.52 -13.47 18.56
CA LYS A 79 10.50 -14.11 19.44
C LYS A 79 9.97 -14.21 20.87
N VAL A 80 10.04 -15.42 21.44
CA VAL A 80 9.99 -15.58 22.89
C VAL A 80 11.30 -15.03 23.46
N ALA A 81 11.25 -13.96 24.27
CA ALA A 81 12.43 -13.47 24.98
C ALA A 81 13.08 -14.63 25.77
N GLY A 82 14.38 -14.80 25.56
CA GLY A 82 15.19 -15.92 26.04
C GLY A 82 15.19 -16.11 27.57
N VAL A 83 15.91 -17.15 28.00
CA VAL A 83 15.81 -17.84 29.29
C VAL A 83 16.38 -17.02 30.49
N SER A 84 16.21 -15.70 30.52
CA SER A 84 16.62 -14.85 31.66
C SER A 84 15.61 -14.91 32.80
N GLY A 85 15.46 -16.08 33.43
CA GLY A 85 14.96 -16.22 34.80
C GLY A 85 13.53 -15.74 35.15
N SER A 86 12.80 -15.08 34.25
CA SER A 86 11.45 -14.55 34.48
C SER A 86 10.35 -15.63 34.43
N HIS A 87 10.73 -16.90 34.49
CA HIS A 87 9.84 -18.08 34.43
C HIS A 87 9.07 -18.33 35.74
N LEU A 88 9.00 -17.33 36.62
CA LEU A 88 8.27 -17.35 37.90
C LEU A 88 7.08 -16.36 37.87
N GLY A 89 6.41 -16.26 36.72
CA GLY A 89 5.24 -15.40 36.52
C GLY A 89 3.92 -16.16 36.48
N LYS A 90 2.80 -15.46 36.74
CA LYS A 90 1.42 -15.98 36.72
C LYS A 90 0.84 -16.21 35.31
N SER A 91 1.58 -15.92 34.23
CA SER A 91 1.09 -15.96 32.85
C SER A 91 2.13 -16.50 31.87
N LEU A 92 1.67 -16.85 30.67
CA LEU A 92 2.52 -17.23 29.54
C LEU A 92 3.26 -16.00 29.00
N LYS A 93 4.42 -16.23 28.36
CA LYS A 93 5.16 -15.19 27.64
C LYS A 93 4.45 -14.90 26.32
N ASN A 94 4.22 -13.62 26.02
CA ASN A 94 3.72 -13.21 24.72
C ASN A 94 4.78 -13.48 23.65
N SER A 95 4.33 -14.07 22.56
CA SER A 95 5.15 -14.49 21.42
C SER A 95 4.39 -14.31 20.11
N SER A 96 3.48 -13.35 20.11
CA SER A 96 2.59 -13.08 19.00
C SER A 96 2.36 -11.59 18.86
N GLU A 97 2.45 -11.11 17.63
CA GLU A 97 1.89 -9.84 17.18
C GLU A 97 0.74 -10.15 16.23
N TYR A 98 -0.06 -9.14 15.89
CA TYR A 98 -1.26 -9.32 15.10
C TYR A 98 -1.32 -8.33 13.95
N ILE A 99 -1.91 -8.76 12.83
CA ILE A 99 -2.32 -7.87 11.75
C ILE A 99 -3.82 -8.01 11.55
N THR A 100 -4.55 -6.92 11.72
CA THR A 100 -5.97 -6.88 11.36
C THR A 100 -6.11 -6.59 9.87
N LEU A 101 -7.05 -7.27 9.20
CA LEU A 101 -7.41 -7.03 7.80
C LEU A 101 -8.89 -6.66 7.70
N PHE A 102 -9.15 -5.44 7.27
CA PHE A 102 -10.47 -4.93 6.91
C PHE A 102 -10.52 -4.57 5.42
N CYS A 103 -11.71 -4.56 4.83
CA CYS A 103 -11.94 -4.07 3.48
C CYS A 103 -12.88 -2.87 3.47
N LYS A 104 -12.94 -2.11 2.37
CA LYS A 104 -13.94 -1.04 2.23
C LYS A 104 -15.33 -1.58 1.92
N SER A 105 -15.43 -2.58 1.04
CA SER A 105 -16.69 -3.23 0.66
C SER A 105 -16.52 -4.75 0.59
N HIS A 106 -17.14 -5.48 1.51
CA HIS A 106 -17.10 -6.94 1.56
C HIS A 106 -17.59 -7.60 0.26
N ASN A 107 -18.58 -7.00 -0.41
CA ASN A 107 -19.13 -7.56 -1.63
C ASN A 107 -18.15 -7.51 -2.80
N ASP A 108 -17.35 -6.44 -2.87
CA ASP A 108 -16.41 -6.17 -3.96
C ASP A 108 -15.01 -6.72 -3.68
N PHE A 109 -14.63 -6.85 -2.40
CA PHE A 109 -13.29 -7.24 -1.98
C PHE A 109 -12.97 -8.71 -2.26
N ARG A 110 -11.77 -8.97 -2.80
CA ARG A 110 -11.21 -10.32 -2.99
C ARG A 110 -9.74 -10.33 -2.64
N LEU A 111 -9.29 -11.38 -1.97
CA LEU A 111 -7.87 -11.68 -1.81
C LEU A 111 -7.31 -12.17 -3.14
N THR A 112 -6.06 -11.84 -3.41
CA THR A 112 -5.31 -12.44 -4.51
C THR A 112 -4.90 -13.87 -4.14
N ASP A 113 -4.79 -14.75 -5.14
CA ASP A 113 -4.35 -16.15 -4.95
C ASP A 113 -2.85 -16.26 -4.58
N LYS A 114 -2.16 -15.17 -4.23
CA LYS A 114 -0.68 -15.11 -4.25
C LYS A 114 0.03 -15.52 -2.95
N VAL A 115 -0.65 -15.69 -1.81
CA VAL A 115 0.08 -15.99 -0.55
C VAL A 115 0.18 -17.49 -0.29
N HIS A 116 1.29 -18.05 -0.75
CA HIS A 116 1.72 -19.40 -0.40
C HIS A 116 3.01 -19.33 0.41
N GLU A 117 3.09 -20.12 1.47
CA GLU A 117 4.37 -20.51 2.05
C GLU A 117 5.07 -21.47 1.10
N ARG A 118 6.34 -21.19 0.80
CA ARG A 118 7.23 -22.07 0.04
C ARG A 118 8.14 -22.82 1.01
N GLN A 119 8.16 -24.13 0.92
CA GLN A 119 9.14 -24.99 1.60
C GLN A 119 9.72 -25.93 0.55
N GLU A 120 11.01 -26.27 0.64
CA GLU A 120 11.58 -27.26 -0.28
C GLU A 120 10.81 -28.58 -0.15
N LEU A 121 10.49 -29.21 -1.28
CA LEU A 121 9.55 -30.34 -1.32
C LEU A 121 10.04 -31.53 -0.49
N ILE A 122 11.33 -31.86 -0.53
CA ILE A 122 11.88 -33.00 0.20
C ILE A 122 11.92 -32.73 1.69
N GLU A 123 12.34 -31.53 2.11
CA GLU A 123 12.26 -31.09 3.51
C GLU A 123 10.81 -31.19 4.02
N PHE A 124 9.83 -30.72 3.24
CA PHE A 124 8.41 -30.82 3.60
C PHE A 124 7.95 -32.28 3.77
N ILE A 125 8.42 -33.20 2.90
CA ILE A 125 8.09 -34.62 2.99
C ILE A 125 8.73 -35.26 4.23
N GLU A 126 9.95 -34.86 4.58
CA GLU A 126 10.67 -35.31 5.76
C GLU A 126 9.97 -34.84 7.04
N ASP A 127 9.63 -33.56 7.14
CA ASP A 127 8.87 -32.99 8.27
C ASP A 127 7.55 -33.74 8.50
N MET A 128 6.79 -34.00 7.42
CA MET A 128 5.55 -34.79 7.53
C MET A 128 5.81 -36.17 8.12
N LYS A 129 6.91 -36.82 7.73
CA LYS A 129 7.26 -38.16 8.21
C LYS A 129 7.66 -38.13 9.68
N GLU A 130 8.41 -37.13 10.12
CA GLU A 130 8.77 -36.93 11.53
C GLU A 130 7.54 -36.68 12.41
N GLU A 131 6.57 -35.92 11.90
CA GLU A 131 5.28 -35.68 12.56
C GLU A 131 4.32 -36.89 12.51
N GLY A 132 4.71 -38.01 11.89
CA GLY A 132 3.86 -39.18 11.71
C GLY A 132 2.70 -38.98 10.72
N LYS A 133 2.73 -37.92 9.91
CA LYS A 133 1.77 -37.65 8.85
C LYS A 133 2.15 -38.40 7.57
N SER A 134 1.14 -38.84 6.82
CA SER A 134 1.37 -39.60 5.59
C SER A 134 1.40 -38.71 4.34
N TRP A 135 2.50 -38.76 3.60
CA TRP A 135 2.61 -38.15 2.28
C TRP A 135 1.80 -38.95 1.24
N LYS A 136 1.06 -38.24 0.37
CA LYS A 136 0.08 -38.87 -0.55
C LYS A 136 0.47 -38.81 -2.03
N TYR A 137 1.36 -37.92 -2.43
CA TYR A 137 1.80 -37.79 -3.82
C TYR A 137 2.90 -38.79 -4.12
N THR A 138 2.54 -40.06 -4.24
CA THR A 138 3.50 -41.17 -4.37
C THR A 138 3.46 -41.87 -5.72
N SER A 139 2.55 -41.44 -6.61
CA SER A 139 2.32 -42.04 -7.93
C SER A 139 2.61 -41.03 -9.03
N VAL A 140 3.06 -41.50 -10.18
CA VAL A 140 3.34 -40.72 -11.39
C VAL A 140 2.50 -41.27 -12.52
N LEU A 141 1.82 -40.38 -13.24
CA LEU A 141 1.11 -40.65 -14.46
C LEU A 141 1.99 -40.18 -15.63
N GLN A 142 2.37 -41.11 -16.50
CA GLN A 142 3.23 -40.84 -17.66
C GLN A 142 2.71 -41.54 -18.92
N ASN A 143 3.23 -41.15 -20.09
CA ASN A 143 2.92 -41.76 -21.39
C ASN A 143 1.42 -41.82 -21.71
N VAL A 144 0.67 -40.78 -21.32
CA VAL A 144 -0.79 -40.70 -21.52
C VAL A 144 -1.09 -40.26 -22.96
N ASP A 145 -1.98 -40.99 -23.63
CA ASP A 145 -2.53 -40.58 -24.93
C ASP A 145 -3.47 -39.36 -24.82
N GLU A 146 -3.85 -38.78 -25.95
CA GLU A 146 -4.79 -37.65 -26.01
C GLU A 146 -6.21 -38.00 -25.53
N GLY A 147 -6.52 -39.30 -25.49
CA GLY A 147 -7.81 -39.88 -25.15
C GLY A 147 -8.75 -39.98 -26.34
N GLU A 148 -9.48 -41.08 -26.43
CA GLU A 148 -10.59 -41.28 -27.37
C GLU A 148 -11.83 -40.58 -26.82
N TYR A 149 -12.42 -39.67 -27.61
CA TYR A 149 -13.66 -39.00 -27.24
C TYR A 149 -14.81 -40.01 -27.06
N ILE A 150 -15.50 -39.91 -25.93
CA ILE A 150 -16.67 -40.74 -25.61
C ILE A 150 -17.95 -39.99 -25.94
N LYS A 151 -18.17 -38.87 -25.24
CA LYS A 151 -19.41 -38.08 -25.31
C LYS A 151 -19.22 -36.71 -24.69
N SER A 152 -20.19 -35.82 -24.92
CA SER A 152 -20.34 -34.55 -24.23
C SER A 152 -21.55 -34.61 -23.29
N ILE A 153 -21.38 -34.05 -22.10
CA ILE A 153 -22.46 -33.81 -21.14
C ILE A 153 -22.55 -32.31 -20.83
N LYS A 154 -23.62 -31.89 -20.17
CA LYS A 154 -23.70 -30.53 -19.63
C LYS A 154 -23.31 -30.51 -18.15
N ASP A 155 -22.78 -29.40 -17.66
CA ASP A 155 -22.60 -29.14 -16.23
C ASP A 155 -23.92 -28.68 -15.56
N GLY A 156 -23.88 -28.23 -14.30
CA GLY A 156 -25.06 -27.67 -13.62
C GLY A 156 -25.54 -26.33 -14.18
N SER A 157 -24.70 -25.67 -14.98
CA SER A 157 -24.90 -24.34 -15.55
C SER A 157 -25.26 -24.37 -17.04
N GLY A 158 -25.30 -25.55 -17.66
CA GLY A 158 -25.57 -25.76 -19.08
C GLY A 158 -24.35 -25.79 -20.00
N GLU A 159 -23.13 -25.64 -19.48
CA GLU A 159 -21.87 -25.65 -20.24
C GLU A 159 -21.45 -27.07 -20.62
N GLU A 160 -20.77 -27.22 -21.75
CA GLU A 160 -20.31 -28.51 -22.25
C GLU A 160 -19.10 -29.05 -21.46
N ILE A 161 -19.19 -30.33 -21.10
CA ILE A 161 -18.10 -31.14 -20.54
C ILE A 161 -17.85 -32.28 -21.52
N LYS A 162 -16.67 -32.34 -22.13
CA LYS A 162 -16.26 -33.42 -23.05
C LYS A 162 -15.56 -34.52 -22.26
N ILE A 163 -15.94 -35.78 -22.47
CA ILE A 163 -15.38 -36.94 -21.77
C ILE A 163 -14.52 -37.77 -22.73
N PHE A 164 -13.34 -38.20 -22.28
CA PHE A 164 -12.38 -38.99 -23.04
C PHE A 164 -11.96 -40.24 -22.26
N SER A 165 -11.80 -41.37 -22.95
CA SER A 165 -11.21 -42.61 -22.40
C SER A 165 -9.78 -42.75 -22.86
N HIS A 166 -8.88 -43.18 -21.98
CA HIS A 166 -7.46 -43.37 -22.30
C HIS A 166 -7.11 -44.86 -22.35
N LYS A 167 -6.34 -45.28 -23.35
CA LYS A 167 -5.90 -46.68 -23.52
C LYS A 167 -4.41 -46.86 -23.31
N LYS A 168 -3.63 -45.83 -23.62
CA LYS A 168 -2.18 -45.77 -23.38
C LYS A 168 -1.93 -44.78 -22.27
N TYR A 169 -1.51 -45.32 -21.13
CA TYR A 169 -1.05 -44.58 -19.97
C TYR A 169 -0.22 -45.53 -19.12
N GLU A 170 0.61 -44.97 -18.26
CA GLU A 170 1.40 -45.74 -17.31
C GLU A 170 1.32 -45.09 -15.92
N PHE A 171 1.05 -45.92 -14.92
CA PHE A 171 1.14 -45.54 -13.51
C PHE A 171 2.38 -46.18 -12.90
N LYS A 172 3.31 -45.37 -12.39
CA LYS A 172 4.45 -45.85 -11.60
C LYS A 172 4.45 -45.21 -10.22
N SER A 173 5.03 -45.89 -9.23
CA SER A 173 5.30 -45.24 -7.94
C SER A 173 6.62 -44.47 -8.01
N ILE A 174 6.74 -43.40 -7.22
CA ILE A 174 7.98 -42.64 -7.12
C ILE A 174 9.15 -43.51 -6.67
N ASN A 175 8.91 -44.44 -5.75
CA ASN A 175 9.95 -45.36 -5.29
C ASN A 175 10.44 -46.30 -6.40
N ALA A 176 9.53 -46.77 -7.27
CA ALA A 176 9.91 -47.59 -8.43
C ALA A 176 10.74 -46.77 -9.43
N ILE A 177 10.32 -45.53 -9.73
CA ILE A 177 11.09 -44.63 -10.61
C ILE A 177 12.47 -44.33 -10.02
N ALA A 178 12.54 -44.03 -8.73
CA ALA A 178 13.81 -43.79 -8.04
C ALA A 178 14.76 -44.99 -8.19
N ALA A 179 14.28 -46.21 -7.93
CA ALA A 179 15.07 -47.42 -8.04
C ALA A 179 15.48 -47.75 -9.48
N GLU A 180 14.60 -47.54 -10.46
CA GLU A 180 14.85 -47.90 -11.87
C GLU A 180 15.71 -46.87 -12.62
N GLN A 181 15.60 -45.58 -12.29
CA GLN A 181 16.09 -44.48 -13.13
C GLN A 181 17.04 -43.52 -12.41
N HIS A 182 17.11 -43.56 -11.07
CA HIS A 182 17.85 -42.57 -10.29
C HIS A 182 18.63 -43.18 -9.10
N ASP A 183 19.06 -44.44 -9.20
CA ASP A 183 19.88 -45.12 -8.18
C ASP A 183 19.28 -45.11 -6.76
N GLY A 184 17.94 -45.12 -6.66
CA GLY A 184 17.20 -45.05 -5.40
C GLY A 184 17.00 -43.63 -4.85
N ASP A 185 17.45 -42.59 -5.54
CA ASP A 185 17.28 -41.19 -5.15
C ASP A 185 15.85 -40.70 -5.42
N THR A 186 15.05 -40.59 -4.37
CA THR A 186 13.67 -40.13 -4.44
C THR A 186 13.56 -38.66 -4.79
N LYS A 187 14.54 -37.82 -4.42
CA LYS A 187 14.56 -36.39 -4.77
C LYS A 187 14.64 -36.22 -6.28
N LYS A 188 15.60 -36.89 -6.92
CA LYS A 188 15.73 -36.89 -8.39
C LYS A 188 14.48 -37.42 -9.07
N ALA A 189 13.87 -38.48 -8.54
CA ALA A 189 12.63 -39.03 -9.08
C ALA A 189 11.46 -38.03 -9.04
N TYR A 190 11.27 -37.30 -7.93
CA TYR A 190 10.27 -36.23 -7.85
C TYR A 190 10.55 -35.11 -8.83
N TYR A 191 11.79 -34.60 -8.85
CA TYR A 191 12.16 -33.43 -9.64
C TYR A 191 12.04 -33.70 -11.14
N ALA A 192 12.46 -34.89 -11.60
CA ALA A 192 12.38 -35.27 -13.02
C ALA A 192 10.94 -35.55 -13.50
N ASN A 193 10.00 -35.84 -12.59
CA ASN A 193 8.65 -36.29 -12.94
C ASN A 193 7.54 -35.40 -12.35
N ILE A 194 7.88 -34.20 -11.88
CA ILE A 194 6.98 -33.33 -11.11
C ILE A 194 5.63 -33.09 -11.79
N ASP A 195 5.63 -33.02 -13.13
CA ASP A 195 4.45 -32.83 -13.95
C ASP A 195 3.45 -33.99 -13.91
N GLY A 196 3.95 -35.21 -13.77
CA GLY A 196 3.16 -36.43 -13.73
C GLY A 196 2.83 -36.89 -12.32
N VAL A 197 3.51 -36.38 -11.29
CA VAL A 197 3.28 -36.78 -9.89
C VAL A 197 1.88 -36.38 -9.45
N PHE A 198 1.14 -37.33 -8.88
CA PHE A 198 -0.22 -37.11 -8.44
C PHE A 198 -0.60 -37.87 -7.17
N ARG A 199 -1.73 -37.44 -6.60
CA ARG A 199 -2.50 -38.21 -5.62
C ARG A 199 -3.92 -38.39 -6.13
N THR A 200 -4.61 -39.41 -5.64
CA THR A 200 -6.05 -39.61 -5.88
C THR A 200 -6.87 -39.06 -4.73
N THR A 201 -8.03 -38.48 -5.05
CA THR A 201 -8.99 -37.99 -4.05
C THR A 201 -10.40 -38.43 -4.44
N ASN A 202 -11.21 -38.75 -3.44
CA ASN A 202 -12.64 -39.00 -3.63
C ASN A 202 -13.37 -37.65 -3.60
N ALA A 203 -13.41 -36.96 -4.73
CA ALA A 203 -14.03 -35.64 -4.84
C ALA A 203 -15.56 -35.75 -4.72
N GLN A 204 -16.15 -35.16 -3.67
CA GLN A 204 -17.61 -35.07 -3.55
C GLN A 204 -18.14 -33.93 -4.44
N SER A 205 -18.24 -34.17 -5.76
CA SER A 205 -18.74 -33.17 -6.71
C SER A 205 -19.81 -33.74 -7.65
N SER A 206 -20.74 -32.88 -8.06
CA SER A 206 -21.77 -33.21 -9.04
C SER A 206 -21.17 -33.61 -10.39
N ILE A 207 -20.02 -33.03 -10.76
CA ILE A 207 -19.27 -33.38 -11.97
C ILE A 207 -18.78 -34.82 -11.90
N ARG A 208 -18.15 -35.24 -10.79
CA ARG A 208 -17.67 -36.62 -10.65
C ARG A 208 -18.82 -37.62 -10.73
N GLN A 209 -19.95 -37.33 -10.10
CA GLN A 209 -21.12 -38.20 -10.17
C GLN A 209 -21.60 -38.38 -11.62
N ARG A 210 -21.68 -37.30 -12.39
CA ARG A 210 -22.01 -37.36 -13.83
C ARG A 210 -20.96 -38.16 -14.61
N VAL A 211 -19.67 -37.97 -14.34
CA VAL A 211 -18.61 -38.77 -14.98
C VAL A 211 -18.78 -40.25 -14.66
N ILE A 212 -19.06 -40.61 -13.41
CA ILE A 212 -19.34 -42.00 -13.02
C ILE A 212 -20.52 -42.55 -13.80
N ASP A 213 -21.66 -41.85 -13.79
CA ASP A 213 -22.90 -42.31 -14.42
C ASP A 213 -22.74 -42.53 -15.92
N GLU A 214 -21.94 -41.68 -16.57
CA GLU A 214 -21.77 -41.67 -18.01
C GLU A 214 -20.64 -42.59 -18.48
N THR A 215 -19.78 -43.07 -17.57
CA THR A 215 -18.64 -43.94 -17.89
C THR A 215 -18.73 -45.33 -17.27
N LYS A 216 -19.92 -45.74 -16.80
CA LYS A 216 -20.17 -47.08 -16.21
C LYS A 216 -19.77 -48.22 -17.13
N ASP A 217 -20.00 -48.06 -18.43
CA ASP A 217 -19.77 -49.11 -19.45
C ASP A 217 -18.38 -49.04 -20.09
N THR A 218 -17.51 -48.13 -19.62
CA THR A 218 -16.14 -48.00 -20.13
C THR A 218 -15.20 -48.90 -19.35
N ASP A 219 -14.51 -49.80 -20.07
CA ASP A 219 -13.51 -50.72 -19.49
C ASP A 219 -12.22 -50.02 -19.01
N GLY A 220 -12.04 -48.74 -19.31
CA GLY A 220 -10.82 -47.98 -18.99
C GLY A 220 -10.70 -47.56 -17.52
N GLU A 221 -9.52 -47.82 -16.92
CA GLU A 221 -9.21 -47.32 -15.58
C GLU A 221 -8.89 -45.82 -15.55
N LEU A 222 -8.68 -45.17 -16.69
CA LEU A 222 -8.40 -43.73 -16.79
C LEU A 222 -9.36 -43.05 -17.77
N VAL A 223 -10.05 -42.03 -17.26
CA VAL A 223 -10.95 -41.15 -18.01
C VAL A 223 -10.50 -39.71 -17.78
N SER A 224 -10.63 -38.83 -18.77
CA SER A 224 -10.50 -37.40 -18.55
C SER A 224 -11.73 -36.63 -18.99
N ILE A 225 -11.89 -35.44 -18.43
CA ILE A 225 -12.89 -34.47 -18.88
C ILE A 225 -12.22 -33.17 -19.26
N VAL A 226 -12.79 -32.47 -20.24
CA VAL A 226 -12.41 -31.12 -20.63
C VAL A 226 -13.62 -30.20 -20.49
N TYR A 227 -13.49 -29.15 -19.69
CA TYR A 227 -14.56 -28.17 -19.45
C TYR A 227 -14.01 -26.81 -19.00
N THR A 228 -14.87 -25.80 -18.98
CA THR A 228 -14.54 -24.44 -18.52
C THR A 228 -15.27 -24.13 -17.21
N PRO A 229 -14.59 -24.08 -16.05
CA PRO A 229 -15.19 -23.76 -14.76
C PRO A 229 -15.72 -22.32 -14.74
N LYS A 230 -16.85 -22.06 -14.06
CA LYS A 230 -17.34 -20.68 -13.83
C LYS A 230 -16.75 -20.00 -12.58
N LYS A 231 -16.19 -20.78 -11.65
CA LYS A 231 -15.69 -20.31 -10.35
C LYS A 231 -14.40 -21.05 -9.97
N GLY A 232 -13.60 -20.44 -9.10
CA GLY A 232 -12.33 -20.97 -8.61
C GLY A 232 -11.12 -20.54 -9.45
N ARG A 233 -9.93 -21.05 -9.10
CA ARG A 233 -8.62 -20.69 -9.71
C ARG A 233 -8.58 -20.75 -11.24
N ASN A 234 -9.36 -21.66 -11.83
CA ASN A 234 -9.42 -21.87 -13.28
C ASN A 234 -10.71 -21.33 -13.90
N ALA A 235 -11.38 -20.36 -13.27
CA ALA A 235 -12.58 -19.75 -13.82
C ALA A 235 -12.33 -19.20 -15.23
N ASN A 236 -13.23 -19.50 -16.16
CA ASN A 236 -13.19 -19.10 -17.56
C ASN A 236 -11.99 -19.64 -18.37
N LYS A 237 -11.21 -20.58 -17.81
CA LYS A 237 -10.12 -21.27 -18.52
C LYS A 237 -10.50 -22.72 -18.77
N GLN A 238 -10.29 -23.21 -20.00
CA GLN A 238 -10.51 -24.62 -20.30
C GLN A 238 -9.48 -25.47 -19.56
N VAL A 239 -9.95 -26.48 -18.82
CA VAL A 239 -9.09 -27.38 -18.04
C VAL A 239 -9.39 -28.84 -18.36
N ARG A 240 -8.36 -29.69 -18.23
CA ARG A 240 -8.51 -31.15 -18.31
C ARG A 240 -8.31 -31.78 -16.93
N LEU A 241 -9.30 -32.53 -16.46
CA LEU A 241 -9.22 -33.31 -15.21
C LEU A 241 -9.19 -34.79 -15.51
N TYR A 242 -8.42 -35.57 -14.76
CA TYR A 242 -8.30 -37.02 -14.91
C TYR A 242 -8.93 -37.75 -13.74
N TYR A 243 -9.59 -38.88 -14.02
CA TYR A 243 -10.22 -39.77 -13.07
C TYR A 243 -9.66 -41.17 -13.23
N LYS A 244 -9.12 -41.71 -12.14
CA LYS A 244 -8.58 -43.06 -12.06
C LYS A 244 -9.62 -44.02 -11.49
N ASP A 245 -9.48 -45.30 -11.81
CA ASP A 245 -10.20 -46.46 -11.27
C ASP A 245 -11.73 -46.48 -11.51
N LYS A 246 -12.39 -47.54 -11.02
CA LYS A 246 -13.85 -47.73 -11.13
C LYS A 246 -14.63 -46.75 -10.26
N ALA A 247 -14.05 -46.32 -9.14
CA ALA A 247 -14.64 -45.28 -8.31
C ALA A 247 -14.43 -43.89 -8.91
N LYS A 248 -13.67 -43.72 -10.01
CA LYS A 248 -13.40 -42.43 -10.64
C LYS A 248 -12.85 -41.45 -9.61
N ASN A 249 -11.82 -41.85 -8.88
CA ASN A 249 -11.10 -40.94 -8.00
C ASN A 249 -10.40 -39.87 -8.83
N LEU A 250 -10.56 -38.60 -8.43
CA LEU A 250 -9.95 -37.47 -9.12
C LEU A 250 -8.42 -37.51 -8.91
N ILE A 251 -7.67 -37.36 -10.00
CA ILE A 251 -6.23 -37.13 -10.00
C ILE A 251 -6.00 -35.64 -9.76
N THR A 252 -5.26 -35.32 -8.69
CA THR A 252 -4.74 -33.98 -8.43
C THR A 252 -3.22 -34.02 -8.54
N PHE A 253 -2.65 -33.17 -9.39
CA PHE A 253 -1.21 -33.20 -9.66
C PHE A 253 -0.43 -32.39 -8.61
N LEU A 254 0.80 -32.81 -8.34
CA LEU A 254 1.69 -32.12 -7.40
C LEU A 254 2.13 -30.76 -7.96
N ARG A 255 2.35 -30.67 -9.28
CA ARG A 255 2.68 -29.41 -9.97
C ARG A 255 1.67 -28.27 -9.71
N ASP A 256 0.40 -28.60 -9.43
CA ASP A 256 -0.63 -27.59 -9.20
C ASP A 256 -0.43 -26.87 -7.85
N VAL A 257 0.38 -27.45 -6.96
CA VAL A 257 0.66 -26.97 -5.60
C VAL A 257 2.17 -26.90 -5.32
N CYS A 258 2.96 -26.75 -6.38
CA CYS A 258 4.41 -26.60 -6.35
C CYS A 258 4.86 -25.49 -7.30
N GLU A 259 6.05 -24.96 -7.03
CA GLU A 259 6.77 -24.02 -7.88
C GLU A 259 8.20 -24.55 -8.10
N VAL A 260 8.79 -24.25 -9.25
CA VAL A 260 10.17 -24.62 -9.56
C VAL A 260 10.98 -23.34 -9.70
N ASP A 261 11.98 -23.17 -8.84
CA ASP A 261 12.87 -22.01 -8.79
C ASP A 261 14.32 -22.51 -8.67
N ASN A 262 15.18 -22.11 -9.61
CA ASN A 262 16.59 -22.53 -9.69
C ASN A 262 16.79 -24.07 -9.56
N ASP A 263 16.02 -24.85 -10.31
CA ASP A 263 16.02 -26.33 -10.30
C ASP A 263 15.62 -26.96 -8.94
N ILE A 264 15.09 -26.17 -8.00
CA ILE A 264 14.56 -26.64 -6.73
C ILE A 264 13.03 -26.60 -6.78
N VAL A 265 12.41 -27.70 -6.36
CA VAL A 265 10.95 -27.80 -6.28
C VAL A 265 10.49 -27.38 -4.88
N TYR A 266 9.67 -26.34 -4.84
CA TYR A 266 9.06 -25.84 -3.61
C TYR A 266 7.60 -26.28 -3.52
N LYS A 267 7.20 -26.82 -2.37
CA LYS A 267 5.80 -27.07 -2.03
C LYS A 267 5.14 -25.76 -1.60
N LEU A 268 4.07 -25.39 -2.30
CA LEU A 268 3.26 -24.22 -1.99
C LEU A 268 2.14 -24.60 -1.02
N THR A 269 2.11 -24.01 0.17
CA THR A 269 1.04 -24.23 1.15
C THR A 269 0.29 -22.92 1.33
N ASN A 270 -1.05 -22.95 1.25
CA ASN A 270 -1.85 -21.75 1.51
C ASN A 270 -1.52 -21.25 2.91
N SER A 271 -0.98 -20.03 3.00
CA SER A 271 -0.74 -19.43 4.30
C SER A 271 -2.09 -19.22 4.99
N GLY A 272 -2.26 -19.84 6.15
CA GLY A 272 -3.37 -19.52 7.03
C GLY A 272 -3.21 -18.12 7.61
N ASN A 273 -4.06 -17.81 8.60
CA ASN A 273 -3.92 -16.59 9.39
C ASN A 273 -2.90 -16.74 10.55
N LEU A 274 -2.07 -17.78 10.54
CA LEU A 274 -0.97 -17.96 11.49
C LEU A 274 0.34 -17.98 10.69
N TRP A 275 1.16 -16.94 10.84
CA TRP A 275 2.43 -16.82 10.15
C TRP A 275 3.58 -17.14 11.09
N THR A 276 4.35 -18.17 10.75
CA THR A 276 5.50 -18.66 11.51
C THR A 276 6.83 -18.41 10.81
N ASP A 277 6.78 -17.94 9.56
CA ASP A 277 7.92 -17.70 8.67
C ASP A 277 8.49 -16.28 8.77
N ILE A 278 7.80 -15.36 9.45
CA ILE A 278 8.28 -14.00 9.67
C ILE A 278 9.45 -14.00 10.66
N GLN A 279 10.62 -13.60 10.20
CA GLN A 279 11.82 -13.54 11.03
C GLN A 279 12.00 -12.16 11.68
N TYR A 280 12.07 -12.14 13.02
CA TYR A 280 12.44 -10.95 13.79
C TYR A 280 13.96 -10.89 14.11
N ASN A 281 14.77 -11.67 13.43
CA ASN A 281 16.24 -11.64 13.55
C ASN A 281 16.81 -10.55 12.65
N ASN A 282 17.75 -9.75 13.15
CA ASN A 282 18.48 -8.74 12.37
C ASN A 282 17.62 -7.64 11.70
N ILE A 283 16.36 -7.42 12.12
CA ILE A 283 15.50 -6.36 11.55
C ILE A 283 16.20 -4.99 11.60
N ALA A 284 16.96 -4.71 12.66
CA ALA A 284 17.75 -3.47 12.80
C ALA A 284 18.64 -3.19 11.58
N LYS A 285 19.13 -4.22 10.88
CA LYS A 285 19.99 -4.11 9.68
C LYS A 285 19.21 -3.89 8.38
N GLU A 286 17.90 -4.14 8.35
CA GLU A 286 17.08 -3.98 7.16
C GLU A 286 17.03 -2.52 6.69
N GLY A 287 17.14 -2.32 5.37
CA GLY A 287 17.11 -1.00 4.73
C GLY A 287 18.39 -0.17 4.91
N GLY A 288 19.47 -0.76 5.44
CA GLY A 288 20.78 -0.13 5.51
C GLY A 288 20.86 1.09 6.46
N THR A 289 19.86 1.31 7.32
CA THR A 289 19.85 2.37 8.33
C THR A 289 19.95 1.79 9.73
N SER A 290 20.81 2.35 10.59
CA SER A 290 20.87 1.98 12.01
C SER A 290 19.66 2.56 12.73
N PHE A 291 18.66 1.72 12.98
CA PHE A 291 17.48 2.08 13.74
C PHE A 291 17.03 0.81 14.48
N ASP A 292 17.40 0.76 15.76
CA ASP A 292 17.55 -0.50 16.50
C ASP A 292 16.26 -0.99 17.16
N GLN A 293 15.24 -0.12 17.31
CA GLN A 293 13.95 -0.46 17.93
C GLN A 293 12.77 -0.15 17.02
N GLY A 294 11.79 -1.07 17.00
CA GLY A 294 10.49 -0.97 16.32
C GLY A 294 10.48 -0.79 14.81
N LYS A 295 11.48 -1.31 14.10
CA LYS A 295 11.28 -1.69 12.70
C LYS A 295 10.39 -2.92 12.62
N LYS A 296 9.47 -2.94 11.66
CA LYS A 296 8.77 -4.17 11.27
C LYS A 296 9.55 -4.93 10.19
N PRO A 297 9.53 -6.27 10.22
CA PRO A 297 10.09 -7.08 9.15
C PRO A 297 9.46 -6.68 7.81
N VAL A 298 10.28 -6.27 6.84
CA VAL A 298 9.79 -5.86 5.52
C VAL A 298 8.96 -6.98 4.87
N TYR A 299 9.40 -8.23 5.02
CA TYR A 299 8.72 -9.41 4.48
C TYR A 299 7.28 -9.60 5.00
N ALA A 300 6.98 -9.21 6.24
CA ALA A 300 5.61 -9.27 6.75
C ALA A 300 4.69 -8.30 6.01
N ILE A 301 5.21 -7.11 5.67
CA ILE A 301 4.48 -6.09 4.93
C ILE A 301 4.32 -6.52 3.47
N GLU A 302 5.39 -7.02 2.83
CA GLU A 302 5.34 -7.58 1.48
C GLU A 302 4.25 -8.66 1.35
N LYS A 303 4.15 -9.57 2.34
CA LYS A 303 3.05 -10.55 2.43
C LYS A 303 1.68 -9.88 2.46
N CYS A 304 1.48 -8.86 3.31
CA CYS A 304 0.21 -8.11 3.35
C CYS A 304 -0.11 -7.44 2.01
N LEU A 305 0.87 -6.79 1.37
CA LEU A 305 0.63 -6.06 0.12
C LEU A 305 0.29 -7.06 -1.01
N ASN A 306 1.00 -8.18 -1.09
CA ASN A 306 0.75 -9.24 -2.06
C ASN A 306 -0.64 -9.86 -1.95
N MET A 307 -1.28 -9.85 -0.77
CA MET A 307 -2.65 -10.36 -0.56
C MET A 307 -3.74 -9.57 -1.29
N VAL A 308 -3.49 -8.31 -1.61
CA VAL A 308 -4.52 -7.37 -2.07
C VAL A 308 -4.15 -6.59 -3.31
N SER A 309 -2.94 -6.79 -3.83
CA SER A 309 -2.35 -5.96 -4.86
C SER A 309 -2.04 -6.73 -6.12
N ASP A 310 -2.41 -6.11 -7.24
CA ASP A 310 -1.78 -6.36 -8.52
C ASP A 310 -0.56 -5.43 -8.69
N GLU A 311 0.03 -5.38 -9.88
CA GLU A 311 1.27 -4.64 -10.16
C GLU A 311 1.12 -3.11 -10.15
N ASN A 312 -0.08 -2.54 -10.02
CA ASN A 312 -0.35 -1.11 -10.25
C ASN A 312 -1.13 -0.39 -9.12
N GLU A 313 -1.00 -0.82 -7.88
CA GLU A 313 -1.75 -0.24 -6.74
C GLU A 313 -1.02 0.91 -6.04
N THR A 314 -1.75 1.69 -5.23
CA THR A 314 -1.20 2.74 -4.37
C THR A 314 -1.40 2.42 -2.90
N PHE A 315 -0.31 2.42 -2.12
CA PHE A 315 -0.33 2.14 -0.69
C PHE A 315 -0.15 3.42 0.13
N LEU A 316 -1.04 3.61 1.11
CA LEU A 316 -0.91 4.67 2.10
C LEU A 316 -0.50 4.07 3.44
N ASP A 317 0.53 4.67 4.05
CA ASP A 317 0.93 4.46 5.43
C ASP A 317 1.03 5.80 6.14
N TYR A 318 0.09 6.05 7.05
CA TYR A 318 0.03 7.27 7.84
C TYR A 318 0.66 7.14 9.24
N PHE A 319 1.42 6.06 9.45
CA PHE A 319 2.32 5.81 10.57
C PHE A 319 3.62 5.20 10.02
N ALA A 320 4.26 5.90 9.08
CA ALA A 320 5.33 5.32 8.25
C ALA A 320 6.55 4.84 9.04
N GLY A 321 6.77 5.39 10.23
CA GLY A 321 7.92 5.23 11.09
C GLY A 321 9.22 5.29 10.30
N SER A 322 9.95 4.18 10.36
CA SER A 322 11.23 4.03 9.67
C SER A 322 11.13 3.89 8.15
N GLY A 323 9.94 3.85 7.55
CA GLY A 323 9.72 3.72 6.10
C GLY A 323 9.69 2.28 5.59
N THR A 324 9.25 1.32 6.42
CA THR A 324 9.17 -0.11 6.08
C THR A 324 8.17 -0.38 4.94
N THR A 325 7.02 0.31 4.92
CA THR A 325 6.01 0.15 3.86
C THR A 325 6.52 0.59 2.49
N GLY A 326 7.20 1.74 2.41
CA GLY A 326 7.82 2.18 1.16
C GLY A 326 8.93 1.22 0.69
N HIS A 327 9.71 0.68 1.62
CA HIS A 327 10.70 -0.37 1.33
C HIS A 327 10.01 -1.59 0.70
N ALA A 328 8.97 -2.14 1.32
CA ALA A 328 8.24 -3.29 0.79
C ALA A 328 7.71 -3.06 -0.63
N VAL A 329 7.11 -1.90 -0.90
CA VAL A 329 6.62 -1.55 -2.24
C VAL A 329 7.75 -1.51 -3.27
N ILE A 330 8.90 -0.92 -2.92
CA ILE A 330 10.07 -0.86 -3.81
C ILE A 330 10.60 -2.27 -4.10
N ASN A 331 10.63 -3.15 -3.11
CA ASN A 331 11.06 -4.53 -3.31
C ASN A 331 10.13 -5.28 -4.26
N LEU A 332 8.82 -5.21 -4.03
CA LEU A 332 7.85 -5.86 -4.91
C LEU A 332 7.99 -5.38 -6.36
N ASN A 333 8.07 -4.06 -6.59
CA ASN A 333 8.29 -3.53 -7.93
C ASN A 333 9.63 -3.98 -8.55
N ARG A 334 10.68 -4.19 -7.74
CA ARG A 334 11.95 -4.72 -8.22
C ARG A 334 11.84 -6.21 -8.60
N GLU A 335 11.04 -6.96 -7.87
CA GLU A 335 10.88 -8.41 -8.06
C GLU A 335 9.99 -8.75 -9.27
N ASP A 336 8.92 -7.99 -9.49
CA ASP A 336 7.92 -8.29 -10.51
C ASP A 336 7.75 -7.21 -11.60
N ASP A 337 8.65 -6.22 -11.65
CA ASP A 337 8.61 -5.08 -12.58
C ASP A 337 7.31 -4.25 -12.49
N GLY A 338 6.62 -4.33 -11.35
CA GLY A 338 5.39 -3.58 -11.09
C GLY A 338 5.58 -2.06 -11.00
N GLN A 339 4.47 -1.33 -11.08
CA GLN A 339 4.39 0.13 -10.98
C GLN A 339 3.60 0.60 -9.76
N ARG A 340 3.70 -0.14 -8.65
CA ARG A 340 3.04 0.22 -7.38
C ARG A 340 3.58 1.54 -6.85
N LYS A 341 2.71 2.34 -6.25
CA LYS A 341 3.03 3.63 -5.64
C LYS A 341 2.87 3.56 -4.13
N TYR A 342 3.53 4.47 -3.43
CA TYR A 342 3.38 4.60 -1.99
C TYR A 342 3.28 6.07 -1.56
N ILE A 343 2.52 6.30 -0.49
CA ILE A 343 2.43 7.56 0.23
C ILE A 343 2.77 7.24 1.69
N LEU A 344 3.82 7.87 2.19
CA LEU A 344 4.27 7.74 3.57
C LEU A 344 4.04 9.07 4.28
N VAL A 345 3.29 9.05 5.38
CA VAL A 345 3.12 10.22 6.24
C VAL A 345 3.87 9.96 7.52
N GLU A 346 4.71 10.92 7.91
CA GLU A 346 5.43 10.88 9.16
C GLU A 346 5.42 12.21 9.89
N MET A 347 5.37 12.13 11.22
CA MET A 347 5.51 13.22 12.17
C MET A 347 6.77 13.00 13.01
N GLY A 348 7.74 13.92 12.90
CA GLY A 348 8.92 13.94 13.76
C GLY A 348 10.22 14.24 13.03
N GLU A 349 11.27 14.51 13.81
CA GLU A 349 12.58 14.94 13.28
C GLU A 349 13.39 13.80 12.65
N TYR A 350 13.06 12.55 12.96
CA TYR A 350 13.75 11.37 12.44
C TYR A 350 13.46 11.08 10.97
N PHE A 351 12.51 11.77 10.34
CA PHE A 351 12.32 11.70 8.89
C PHE A 351 13.65 11.88 8.14
N ASP A 352 14.47 12.85 8.57
CA ASP A 352 15.77 13.14 7.95
C ASP A 352 16.84 12.09 8.26
N ALA A 353 16.78 11.48 9.44
CA ALA A 353 17.80 10.54 9.91
C ALA A 353 17.51 9.09 9.50
N VAL A 354 16.24 8.72 9.32
CA VAL A 354 15.80 7.33 9.18
C VAL A 354 14.99 7.12 7.90
N THR A 355 13.80 7.73 7.81
CA THR A 355 12.82 7.43 6.75
C THR A 355 13.34 7.81 5.37
N LYS A 356 13.80 9.06 5.19
CA LYS A 356 14.35 9.54 3.92
C LYS A 356 15.61 8.77 3.50
N PRO A 357 16.64 8.60 4.38
CA PRO A 357 17.81 7.79 4.04
C PRO A 357 17.47 6.34 3.69
N ARG A 358 16.52 5.70 4.38
CA ARG A 358 16.10 4.33 4.06
C ARG A 358 15.53 4.24 2.65
N ILE A 359 14.60 5.12 2.28
CA ILE A 359 14.00 5.11 0.95
C ILE A 359 15.06 5.34 -0.14
N GLN A 360 15.97 6.31 0.07
CA GLN A 360 17.09 6.54 -0.85
C GLN A 360 17.98 5.30 -1.03
N LYS A 361 18.31 4.62 0.08
CA LYS A 361 19.14 3.42 0.08
C LYS A 361 18.48 2.27 -0.67
N VAL A 362 17.20 2.01 -0.41
CA VAL A 362 16.47 0.91 -1.05
C VAL A 362 16.29 1.16 -2.55
N ILE A 363 16.05 2.40 -2.97
CA ILE A 363 16.03 2.76 -4.40
C ILE A 363 17.40 2.48 -5.04
N TYR A 364 18.50 2.79 -4.36
CA TYR A 364 19.85 2.66 -4.90
C TYR A 364 20.37 1.21 -4.97
N SER A 365 20.08 0.38 -3.97
CA SER A 365 20.57 -1.01 -3.90
C SER A 365 19.65 -1.88 -3.05
N LYS A 366 19.40 -3.13 -3.50
CA LYS A 366 18.64 -4.12 -2.73
C LYS A 366 19.34 -4.56 -1.44
N ASP A 367 20.66 -4.52 -1.41
CA ASP A 367 21.48 -5.02 -0.31
C ASP A 367 22.54 -4.02 0.16
N TRP A 368 22.74 -4.02 1.48
CA TRP A 368 23.60 -3.09 2.21
C TRP A 368 24.35 -3.83 3.29
N LYS A 369 25.63 -3.50 3.48
CA LYS A 369 26.46 -4.01 4.57
C LYS A 369 27.28 -2.87 5.15
N ASP A 370 27.18 -2.68 6.47
CA ASP A 370 27.94 -1.66 7.20
C ASP A 370 27.79 -0.23 6.61
N GLY A 371 26.61 0.07 6.08
CA GLY A 371 26.30 1.37 5.46
C GLY A 371 26.69 1.50 3.99
N GLU A 372 27.36 0.49 3.41
CA GLU A 372 27.81 0.46 2.01
C GLU A 372 26.93 -0.46 1.14
N PRO A 373 26.67 -0.08 -0.13
CA PRO A 373 25.89 -0.90 -1.06
C PRO A 373 26.71 -2.08 -1.57
N VAL A 374 26.10 -3.28 -1.61
CA VAL A 374 26.80 -4.51 -2.00
C VAL A 374 26.67 -4.79 -3.50
N SER A 375 25.46 -5.04 -4.00
CA SER A 375 25.20 -5.38 -5.41
C SER A 375 25.03 -4.14 -6.30
N ARG A 376 24.53 -3.03 -5.74
CA ARG A 376 24.07 -1.84 -6.49
C ARG A 376 22.93 -2.15 -7.47
N GLU A 377 22.18 -3.21 -7.20
CA GLU A 377 20.94 -3.52 -7.91
C GLU A 377 19.81 -2.64 -7.37
N GLY A 378 19.69 -1.44 -7.95
CA GLY A 378 18.65 -0.47 -7.63
C GLY A 378 17.42 -0.57 -8.54
N ILE A 379 16.50 0.36 -8.38
CA ILE A 379 15.35 0.58 -9.27
C ILE A 379 15.36 2.02 -9.76
N SER A 380 14.92 2.27 -11.00
CA SER A 380 14.77 3.63 -11.51
C SER A 380 13.52 4.27 -10.91
N GLN A 381 13.70 5.07 -9.86
CA GLN A 381 12.59 5.73 -9.17
C GLN A 381 13.00 7.11 -8.65
N CYS A 382 12.08 8.07 -8.77
CA CYS A 382 12.14 9.33 -8.04
C CYS A 382 11.09 9.33 -6.93
N PHE A 383 11.39 9.93 -5.78
CA PHE A 383 10.40 10.23 -4.76
C PHE A 383 10.43 11.72 -4.41
N LYS A 384 9.25 12.29 -4.18
CA LYS A 384 9.04 13.65 -3.68
C LYS A 384 8.65 13.55 -2.21
N TYR A 385 9.17 14.45 -1.39
CA TYR A 385 8.68 14.62 -0.02
C TYR A 385 8.21 16.05 0.17
N ILE A 386 7.19 16.21 1.01
CA ILE A 386 6.57 17.49 1.31
C ILE A 386 6.53 17.61 2.83
N ARG A 387 6.88 18.80 3.33
CA ARG A 387 6.70 19.13 4.74
C ARG A 387 5.51 20.07 4.84
N LEU A 388 4.50 19.61 5.57
CA LEU A 388 3.32 20.42 5.86
C LEU A 388 3.64 21.33 7.04
N GLU A 389 3.00 22.50 7.05
CA GLU A 389 2.98 23.38 8.20
C GLU A 389 2.37 22.63 9.40
N SER A 390 3.06 22.66 10.55
CA SER A 390 2.51 22.11 11.78
C SER A 390 1.64 23.12 12.51
N TYR A 391 0.80 22.65 13.43
CA TYR A 391 0.01 23.53 14.30
C TYR A 391 0.87 24.54 15.06
N GLU A 392 2.03 24.10 15.57
CA GLU A 392 2.99 24.97 16.27
C GLU A 392 3.63 25.98 15.30
N ASP A 393 3.91 25.58 14.06
CA ASP A 393 4.41 26.50 13.04
C ASP A 393 3.36 27.59 12.75
N ALA A 394 2.08 27.22 12.60
CA ALA A 394 1.00 28.18 12.40
C ALA A 394 0.89 29.17 13.57
N LEU A 395 0.89 28.68 14.82
CA LEU A 395 0.84 29.53 16.02
C LEU A 395 2.01 30.51 16.10
N ASN A 396 3.23 30.08 15.77
CA ASN A 396 4.42 30.91 15.82
C ASN A 396 4.41 32.04 14.78
N ASN A 397 3.63 31.90 13.70
CA ASN A 397 3.53 32.89 12.64
C ASN A 397 2.31 33.81 12.76
N LEU A 398 1.49 33.66 13.81
CA LEU A 398 0.36 34.56 14.08
C LEU A 398 0.84 35.97 14.49
N THR A 399 0.54 36.94 13.64
CA THR A 399 0.59 38.38 13.91
C THR A 399 -0.72 38.88 14.52
N LEU A 400 -0.72 39.09 15.84
CA LEU A 400 -1.88 39.63 16.55
C LEU A 400 -2.03 41.14 16.27
N LYS A 401 -3.10 41.54 15.57
CA LYS A 401 -3.48 42.95 15.42
C LYS A 401 -4.29 43.40 16.63
N ARG A 402 -3.64 44.04 17.61
CA ARG A 402 -4.32 44.61 18.78
C ARG A 402 -4.75 46.06 18.53
N ALA A 403 -5.97 46.42 18.92
CA ALA A 403 -6.41 47.81 18.92
C ALA A 403 -5.90 48.51 20.19
N ASP A 404 -5.24 49.68 20.04
CA ASP A 404 -4.59 50.43 21.12
C ASP A 404 -5.50 50.73 22.34
N ALA A 405 -6.82 50.81 22.13
CA ALA A 405 -7.80 51.08 23.18
C ALA A 405 -8.06 49.89 24.13
N ALA A 406 -7.77 48.65 23.74
CA ALA A 406 -8.01 47.45 24.55
C ALA A 406 -6.86 47.16 25.53
N GLN A 407 -5.66 47.67 25.24
CA GLN A 407 -4.45 47.42 26.03
C GLN A 407 -4.58 47.97 27.47
N GLY A 408 -5.10 49.20 27.62
CA GLY A 408 -5.22 49.86 28.92
C GLY A 408 -6.23 49.23 29.89
N VAL A 409 -7.23 48.50 29.38
CA VAL A 409 -8.27 47.85 30.21
C VAL A 409 -7.81 46.47 30.69
N LEU A 410 -7.03 45.75 29.87
CA LEU A 410 -6.51 44.42 30.20
C LEU A 410 -5.29 44.48 31.13
N ASP A 411 -4.48 45.53 31.04
CA ASP A 411 -3.35 45.77 31.96
C ASP A 411 -3.82 46.10 33.39
N ALA A 412 -5.08 46.51 33.57
CA ALA A 412 -5.65 46.85 34.86
C ALA A 412 -6.19 45.65 35.65
N ASN A 413 -6.30 44.44 35.06
CA ASN A 413 -6.90 43.29 35.74
C ASN A 413 -6.37 41.93 35.22
N GLU A 414 -5.41 41.34 35.94
CA GLU A 414 -4.75 40.06 35.60
C GLU A 414 -5.71 38.89 35.38
N LYS A 415 -6.80 38.80 36.16
CA LYS A 415 -7.78 37.69 36.01
C LYS A 415 -8.63 37.80 34.75
N ILE A 416 -8.93 39.02 34.30
CA ILE A 416 -9.65 39.24 33.04
C ILE A 416 -8.69 38.98 31.88
N ARG A 417 -7.43 39.41 32.00
CA ARG A 417 -6.38 39.16 31.02
C ARG A 417 -6.24 37.66 30.69
N GLU A 418 -6.12 36.78 31.69
CA GLU A 418 -5.95 35.34 31.42
C GLU A 418 -7.16 34.68 30.73
N GLN A 419 -8.39 35.02 31.12
CA GLN A 419 -9.60 34.42 30.53
C GLN A 419 -9.98 35.05 29.18
N TYR A 420 -9.71 36.34 28.98
CA TYR A 420 -10.03 37.07 27.75
C TYR A 420 -9.00 36.84 26.64
N LEU A 421 -7.71 36.61 26.98
CA LEU A 421 -6.66 36.39 25.98
C LEU A 421 -6.91 35.15 25.13
N LEU A 422 -7.11 33.97 25.71
CA LEU A 422 -7.02 32.74 24.91
C LEU A 422 -8.13 32.61 23.86
N HIS A 423 -9.38 32.96 24.20
CA HIS A 423 -10.52 32.76 23.31
C HIS A 423 -10.69 33.91 22.31
N TYR A 424 -10.52 35.16 22.75
CA TYR A 424 -10.70 36.33 21.87
C TYR A 424 -9.52 36.55 20.91
N MET A 425 -8.29 36.23 21.32
CA MET A 425 -7.10 36.35 20.46
C MET A 425 -7.13 35.38 19.28
N LEU A 426 -7.56 34.14 19.50
CA LEU A 426 -7.59 33.10 18.47
C LEU A 426 -8.81 33.22 17.53
N ASP A 427 -9.96 33.69 18.02
CA ASP A 427 -11.17 33.76 17.20
C ASP A 427 -11.40 35.13 16.52
N THR A 428 -10.75 36.20 17.00
CA THR A 428 -11.02 37.58 16.53
C THR A 428 -9.77 38.34 16.09
N GLU A 429 -8.67 38.31 16.85
CA GLU A 429 -7.46 39.11 16.55
C GLU A 429 -6.50 38.45 15.55
N SER A 430 -6.56 37.12 15.38
CA SER A 430 -5.75 36.33 14.45
C SER A 430 -6.38 36.15 13.06
N LYS A 431 -7.68 36.44 12.88
CA LYS A 431 -8.42 36.17 11.62
C LYS A 431 -7.78 36.81 10.39
N GLY A 432 -7.25 38.04 10.53
CA GLY A 432 -6.56 38.75 9.45
C GLY A 432 -5.06 38.47 9.36
N SER A 433 -4.57 37.44 10.04
CA SER A 433 -3.15 37.10 10.22
C SER A 433 -2.78 35.72 9.66
N VAL A 434 -3.77 34.84 9.44
CA VAL A 434 -3.53 33.45 9.04
C VAL A 434 -2.97 33.34 7.62
N LEU A 435 -3.17 34.34 6.77
CA LEU A 435 -2.55 34.44 5.45
C LEU A 435 -2.23 35.92 5.12
N ASP A 436 -0.94 36.26 5.02
CA ASP A 436 -0.54 37.58 4.55
C ASP A 436 -0.65 37.63 3.02
N LEU A 437 -1.73 38.24 2.50
CA LEU A 437 -1.91 38.41 1.06
C LEU A 437 -0.78 39.22 0.41
N ASN A 438 -0.04 40.03 1.17
CA ASN A 438 1.12 40.74 0.64
C ASN A 438 2.27 39.78 0.26
N ALA A 439 2.32 38.58 0.84
CA ALA A 439 3.31 37.57 0.46
C ALA A 439 3.24 37.16 -1.00
N PHE A 440 2.07 37.26 -1.63
CA PHE A 440 1.88 36.91 -3.03
C PHE A 440 2.52 37.92 -3.99
N ALA A 441 2.92 39.11 -3.52
CA ALA A 441 3.74 40.02 -4.33
C ALA A 441 5.14 39.46 -4.59
N LYS A 442 5.69 38.68 -3.65
CA LYS A 442 6.98 37.98 -3.77
C LYS A 442 6.80 36.48 -3.51
N PRO A 443 6.09 35.77 -4.39
CA PRO A 443 5.66 34.41 -4.13
C PRO A 443 6.85 33.44 -4.03
N PHE A 444 7.96 33.79 -4.69
CA PHE A 444 9.19 33.03 -4.67
C PHE A 444 10.05 33.30 -3.44
N ASP A 445 9.75 34.26 -2.57
CA ASP A 445 10.55 34.57 -1.38
C ASP A 445 9.75 34.45 -0.07
N TYR A 446 8.54 33.89 -0.13
CA TYR A 446 7.70 33.68 1.04
C TYR A 446 8.37 32.75 2.06
N GLN A 447 8.32 33.14 3.33
CA GLN A 447 8.96 32.44 4.43
C GLN A 447 8.03 32.32 5.64
N LEU A 448 8.14 31.20 6.35
CA LEU A 448 7.55 31.01 7.67
C LEU A 448 8.66 30.83 8.72
N MET A 449 8.42 31.34 9.92
CA MET A 449 9.25 31.06 11.09
C MET A 449 8.92 29.66 11.61
N ILE A 450 9.84 28.73 11.43
CA ILE A 450 9.66 27.33 11.80
C ILE A 450 10.47 27.06 13.07
N ASN A 451 9.80 26.56 14.11
CA ASN A 451 10.43 26.21 15.39
C ASN A 451 10.74 24.71 15.43
N ARG A 452 11.99 24.35 15.74
CA ARG A 452 12.43 22.97 15.95
C ARG A 452 13.25 22.91 17.24
N GLY A 453 12.57 22.56 18.33
CA GLY A 453 13.17 22.52 19.67
C GLY A 453 13.52 23.92 20.19
N ASP A 454 14.81 24.20 20.34
CA ASP A 454 15.31 25.47 20.88
C ASP A 454 15.61 26.52 19.79
N ASP A 455 15.42 26.19 18.51
CA ASP A 455 15.83 27.02 17.39
C ASP A 455 14.66 27.37 16.46
N THR A 456 14.42 28.66 16.29
CA THR A 456 13.40 29.20 15.38
C THR A 456 14.09 29.85 14.18
N ARG A 457 13.83 29.34 12.98
CA ARG A 457 14.47 29.83 11.75
C ARG A 457 13.45 30.10 10.66
N ALA A 458 13.70 31.16 9.88
CA ALA A 458 12.96 31.43 8.66
C ALA A 458 13.21 30.32 7.62
N ARG A 459 12.13 29.75 7.09
CA ARG A 459 12.15 28.72 6.05
C ARG A 459 11.28 29.14 4.88
N LYS A 460 11.83 28.99 3.69
CA LYS A 460 11.13 29.27 2.43
C LYS A 460 9.98 28.27 2.24
N VAL A 461 8.83 28.78 1.84
CA VAL A 461 7.63 28.00 1.53
C VAL A 461 7.39 28.08 0.03
N ASP A 462 7.04 26.93 -0.57
CA ASP A 462 6.73 26.85 -1.99
C ASP A 462 5.24 27.16 -2.21
N LEU A 463 4.93 28.45 -2.39
CA LEU A 463 3.56 28.90 -2.66
C LEU A 463 3.02 28.38 -3.99
N VAL A 464 3.89 28.20 -4.99
CA VAL A 464 3.51 27.67 -6.31
C VAL A 464 2.99 26.26 -6.16
N GLU A 465 3.77 25.40 -5.51
CA GLU A 465 3.39 24.01 -5.26
C GLU A 465 2.15 23.91 -4.35
N THR A 466 2.10 24.72 -3.30
CA THR A 466 0.95 24.75 -2.36
C THR A 466 -0.35 25.06 -3.11
N PHE A 467 -0.34 26.06 -3.98
CA PHE A 467 -1.53 26.43 -4.75
C PHE A 467 -1.96 25.33 -5.73
N ASN A 468 -1.00 24.65 -6.38
CA ASN A 468 -1.30 23.51 -7.26
C ASN A 468 -2.07 22.41 -6.49
N TYR A 469 -1.67 22.10 -5.25
CA TYR A 469 -2.38 21.14 -4.41
C TYR A 469 -3.77 21.63 -3.99
N LEU A 470 -3.91 22.91 -3.61
CA LEU A 470 -5.18 23.48 -3.17
C LEU A 470 -6.27 23.42 -4.25
N ILE A 471 -5.91 23.74 -5.50
CA ILE A 471 -6.86 23.67 -6.62
C ILE A 471 -7.02 22.24 -7.18
N GLY A 472 -6.29 21.27 -6.63
CA GLY A 472 -6.29 19.88 -7.11
C GLY A 472 -5.73 19.72 -8.52
N LEU A 473 -4.67 20.47 -8.87
CA LEU A 473 -4.06 20.45 -10.20
C LEU A 473 -3.19 19.21 -10.41
N TYR A 474 -3.49 18.45 -11.46
CA TYR A 474 -2.56 17.53 -12.08
C TYR A 474 -1.63 18.31 -13.01
N VAL A 475 -0.45 18.67 -12.51
CA VAL A 475 0.56 19.43 -13.25
C VAL A 475 1.07 18.60 -14.43
N GLU A 476 0.90 19.12 -15.65
CA GLU A 476 1.46 18.54 -16.88
C GLU A 476 2.84 19.13 -17.17
N GLN A 477 3.02 20.44 -16.95
CA GLN A 477 4.31 21.10 -17.10
C GLN A 477 4.45 22.30 -16.14
N MET A 478 5.66 22.49 -15.62
CA MET A 478 6.09 23.67 -14.88
C MET A 478 7.42 24.15 -15.45
N ARG A 479 7.53 25.43 -15.79
CA ARG A 479 8.76 26.03 -16.33
C ARG A 479 8.84 27.52 -16.01
N PHE A 480 10.06 28.05 -15.95
CA PHE A 480 10.28 29.49 -15.99
C PHE A 480 10.47 29.95 -17.43
N ILE A 481 9.77 31.01 -17.80
CA ILE A 481 9.99 31.77 -19.03
C ILE A 481 10.31 33.19 -18.56
N ASP A 482 11.55 33.62 -18.75
CA ASP A 482 12.11 34.81 -18.10
C ASP A 482 11.89 34.78 -16.57
N ASP A 483 11.23 35.80 -16.01
CA ASP A 483 10.95 35.93 -14.58
C ASP A 483 9.55 35.40 -14.17
N VAL A 484 8.84 34.70 -15.08
CA VAL A 484 7.49 34.16 -14.83
C VAL A 484 7.53 32.64 -14.74
N CYS A 485 7.06 32.09 -13.61
CA CYS A 485 6.82 30.66 -13.47
C CYS A 485 5.45 30.32 -14.07
N VAL A 486 5.49 29.52 -15.14
CA VAL A 486 4.32 29.07 -15.88
C VAL A 486 4.03 27.63 -15.51
N VAL A 487 2.86 27.39 -14.95
CA VAL A 487 2.36 26.05 -14.62
C VAL A 487 1.12 25.79 -15.47
N ASN A 488 1.04 24.61 -16.08
CA ASN A 488 -0.17 24.17 -16.75
C ASN A 488 -0.51 22.73 -16.36
N GLY A 489 -1.81 22.42 -16.41
CA GLY A 489 -2.32 21.11 -16.04
C GLY A 489 -3.83 21.07 -16.07
N LYS A 490 -4.39 20.03 -15.43
CA LYS A 490 -5.83 19.83 -15.35
C LYS A 490 -6.29 19.70 -13.90
N THR A 491 -7.42 20.30 -13.54
CA THR A 491 -8.03 20.07 -12.21
C THR A 491 -8.59 18.66 -12.11
N ARG A 492 -9.10 18.28 -10.93
CA ARG A 492 -9.77 16.98 -10.71
C ARG A 492 -11.02 16.80 -11.57
N GLU A 493 -11.66 17.89 -11.94
CA GLU A 493 -12.84 17.94 -12.80
C GLU A 493 -12.47 17.93 -14.29
N GLY A 494 -11.18 17.90 -14.62
CA GLY A 494 -10.67 17.91 -16.00
C GLY A 494 -10.56 19.29 -16.63
N GLU A 495 -10.74 20.36 -15.85
CA GLU A 495 -10.61 21.74 -16.33
C GLU A 495 -9.14 22.04 -16.68
N ALA A 496 -8.87 22.51 -17.90
CA ALA A 496 -7.53 22.90 -18.33
C ALA A 496 -7.18 24.29 -17.79
N VAL A 497 -6.09 24.36 -17.03
CA VAL A 497 -5.69 25.57 -16.28
C VAL A 497 -4.27 25.99 -16.63
N LEU A 498 -4.08 27.29 -16.77
CA LEU A 498 -2.78 27.96 -16.83
C LEU A 498 -2.57 28.81 -15.58
N ILE A 499 -1.38 28.80 -14.99
CA ILE A 499 -1.04 29.58 -13.80
C ILE A 499 0.23 30.36 -14.09
N LEU A 500 0.18 31.65 -13.83
CA LEU A 500 1.26 32.61 -14.04
C LEU A 500 1.67 33.19 -12.69
N TRP A 501 2.84 32.79 -12.21
CA TRP A 501 3.45 33.33 -11.00
C TRP A 501 4.60 34.27 -11.34
N ARG A 502 4.64 35.44 -10.70
CA ARG A 502 5.69 36.44 -10.89
C ARG A 502 6.07 37.15 -9.60
N ASP A 503 7.27 37.72 -9.55
CA ASP A 503 7.60 38.75 -8.58
C ASP A 503 6.94 40.06 -9.03
N ALA A 504 5.81 40.42 -8.40
CA ALA A 504 4.98 41.55 -8.78
C ALA A 504 5.68 42.90 -8.55
N GLU A 505 6.71 42.95 -7.71
CA GLU A 505 7.53 44.16 -7.53
C GLU A 505 8.52 44.38 -8.68
N LYS A 506 9.01 43.29 -9.30
CA LYS A 506 9.88 43.37 -10.48
C LYS A 506 9.06 43.52 -11.77
N LEU A 507 8.00 42.73 -11.88
CA LEU A 507 7.15 42.57 -13.06
C LEU A 507 5.73 43.05 -12.71
N ASP A 508 5.50 44.35 -12.83
CA ASP A 508 4.19 44.97 -12.64
C ASP A 508 3.16 44.54 -13.71
N ALA A 509 1.90 44.95 -13.55
CA ALA A 509 0.80 44.58 -14.44
C ALA A 509 1.08 44.92 -15.92
N ALA A 510 1.64 46.10 -16.22
CA ALA A 510 1.89 46.54 -17.59
C ALA A 510 3.02 45.75 -18.25
N LYS A 511 4.07 45.42 -17.49
CA LYS A 511 5.13 44.52 -17.95
C LYS A 511 4.62 43.11 -18.18
N LEU A 512 3.71 42.63 -17.32
CA LEU A 512 3.09 41.31 -17.49
C LEU A 512 2.28 41.28 -18.78
N ASP A 513 1.50 42.33 -19.05
CA ASP A 513 0.68 42.41 -20.24
C ASP A 513 1.54 42.32 -21.51
N LYS A 514 2.65 43.05 -21.54
CA LYS A 514 3.60 42.98 -22.65
C LYS A 514 4.24 41.60 -22.76
N TRP A 515 4.72 41.05 -21.64
CA TRP A 515 5.33 39.73 -21.60
C TRP A 515 4.38 38.62 -22.06
N PHE A 516 3.10 38.71 -21.69
CA PHE A 516 2.08 37.75 -22.08
C PHE A 516 1.85 37.79 -23.60
N GLU A 517 1.76 38.99 -24.18
CA GLU A 517 1.61 39.14 -25.63
C GLU A 517 2.85 38.63 -26.39
N ASP A 518 4.06 38.97 -25.92
CA ASP A 518 5.33 38.50 -26.49
C ASP A 518 5.44 36.96 -26.46
N ASN A 519 4.78 36.29 -25.50
CA ASN A 519 4.80 34.83 -25.32
C ASN A 519 3.49 34.12 -25.71
N ARG A 520 2.49 34.84 -26.25
CA ARG A 520 1.12 34.33 -26.42
C ARG A 520 1.04 33.08 -27.27
N GLU A 521 1.80 33.02 -28.37
CA GLU A 521 1.86 31.87 -29.26
C GLU A 521 2.38 30.61 -28.54
N ALA A 522 3.43 30.76 -27.74
CA ALA A 522 4.04 29.68 -26.98
C ALA A 522 3.20 29.23 -25.77
N LEU A 523 2.40 30.15 -25.21
CA LEU A 523 1.47 29.86 -24.12
C LEU A 523 0.19 29.21 -24.61
N ASN A 524 -0.28 29.52 -25.83
CA ASN A 524 -1.53 29.05 -26.40
C ASN A 524 -2.71 29.16 -25.42
N PRO A 525 -3.08 30.38 -24.97
CA PRO A 525 -4.03 30.56 -23.88
C PRO A 525 -5.43 30.01 -24.19
N SER A 526 -5.80 29.90 -25.47
CA SER A 526 -7.07 29.29 -25.93
C SER A 526 -7.21 27.81 -25.58
N ALA A 527 -6.12 27.13 -25.18
CA ALA A 527 -6.16 25.73 -24.73
C ALA A 527 -6.66 25.57 -23.28
N TYR A 528 -6.82 26.67 -22.55
CA TYR A 528 -7.22 26.69 -21.14
C TYR A 528 -8.56 27.41 -20.98
N SER A 529 -9.30 27.08 -19.91
CA SER A 529 -10.55 27.77 -19.56
C SER A 529 -10.35 28.77 -18.43
N THR A 530 -9.33 28.56 -17.59
CA THR A 530 -8.98 29.48 -16.50
C THR A 530 -7.48 29.79 -16.53
N ILE A 531 -7.14 31.07 -16.44
CA ILE A 531 -5.79 31.56 -16.19
C ILE A 531 -5.74 32.14 -14.77
N TYR A 532 -4.93 31.55 -13.90
CA TYR A 532 -4.64 32.12 -12.58
C TYR A 532 -3.39 33.00 -12.64
N VAL A 533 -3.44 34.15 -11.98
CA VAL A 533 -2.29 35.07 -11.89
C VAL A 533 -2.23 35.74 -10.52
N ASN A 534 -1.02 35.92 -9.98
CA ASN A 534 -0.82 36.65 -8.72
C ASN A 534 -0.67 38.16 -8.95
N GLY A 535 -1.14 38.95 -8.01
CA GLY A 535 -1.09 40.40 -8.01
C GLY A 535 -1.99 41.06 -9.06
N ASP A 536 -2.00 42.39 -9.02
CA ASP A 536 -2.75 43.22 -9.97
C ASP A 536 -2.42 42.84 -11.42
N ASN A 537 -3.43 42.76 -12.27
CA ASN A 537 -3.27 42.37 -13.67
C ASN A 537 -4.39 42.96 -14.54
N THR A 538 -4.14 43.07 -15.86
CA THR A 538 -5.18 43.44 -16.84
C THR A 538 -5.35 42.41 -17.95
N LEU A 539 -4.88 41.18 -17.71
CA LEU A 539 -4.88 40.08 -18.68
C LEU A 539 -6.29 39.75 -19.23
N GLN A 540 -7.34 39.94 -18.43
CA GLN A 540 -8.72 39.74 -18.89
C GLN A 540 -9.07 40.64 -20.11
N GLY A 541 -8.44 41.81 -20.22
CA GLY A 541 -8.58 42.70 -21.37
C GLY A 541 -7.89 42.22 -22.64
N GLN A 542 -7.04 41.19 -22.54
CA GLN A 542 -6.33 40.59 -23.67
C GLN A 542 -7.03 39.38 -24.29
N VAL A 543 -8.23 39.01 -23.81
CA VAL A 543 -9.05 37.95 -24.41
C VAL A 543 -9.34 38.32 -25.87
N GLY A 544 -8.81 37.51 -26.80
CA GLY A 544 -8.93 37.71 -28.23
C GLY A 544 -10.23 37.15 -28.81
N LYS A 545 -10.47 37.38 -30.10
CA LYS A 545 -11.57 36.71 -30.82
C LYS A 545 -11.27 35.21 -30.94
N GLY A 546 -12.06 34.38 -30.24
CA GLY A 546 -11.92 32.93 -30.23
C GLY A 546 -11.32 32.36 -28.94
N ASP A 547 -10.94 33.23 -28.01
CA ASP A 547 -10.57 32.85 -26.65
C ASP A 547 -11.84 32.72 -25.78
N ASP A 548 -11.90 31.70 -24.92
CA ASP A 548 -13.00 31.44 -23.98
C ASP A 548 -12.49 31.24 -22.53
N TRP A 549 -11.33 31.84 -22.22
CA TRP A 549 -10.75 31.76 -20.88
C TRP A 549 -11.12 32.95 -20.00
N SER A 550 -11.14 32.69 -18.69
CA SER A 550 -11.31 33.70 -17.65
C SER A 550 -10.05 33.83 -16.80
N VAL A 551 -9.78 35.04 -16.30
CA VAL A 551 -8.68 35.30 -15.38
C VAL A 551 -9.17 35.29 -13.94
N LYS A 552 -8.46 34.61 -13.06
CA LYS A 552 -8.74 34.57 -11.62
C LYS A 552 -7.50 34.96 -10.82
N LEU A 553 -7.69 35.72 -9.75
CA LEU A 553 -6.61 36.05 -8.82
C LEU A 553 -6.23 34.83 -7.99
N ILE A 554 -4.92 34.58 -7.88
CA ILE A 554 -4.40 33.48 -7.09
C ILE A 554 -4.71 33.70 -5.61
N GLU A 555 -4.55 34.93 -5.11
CA GLU A 555 -4.78 35.34 -3.72
C GLU A 555 -6.21 35.00 -3.26
N GLU A 556 -7.20 35.37 -4.08
CA GLU A 556 -8.62 35.12 -3.79
C GLU A 556 -8.93 33.63 -3.80
N ALA A 557 -8.44 32.90 -4.81
CA ALA A 557 -8.63 31.47 -4.92
C ALA A 557 -7.96 30.72 -3.75
N PHE A 558 -6.76 31.14 -3.37
CA PHE A 558 -5.99 30.56 -2.27
C PHE A 558 -6.71 30.79 -0.94
N HIS A 559 -7.12 32.03 -0.63
CA HIS A 559 -7.85 32.36 0.59
C HIS A 559 -9.14 31.53 0.70
N ARG A 560 -9.94 31.51 -0.36
CA ARG A 560 -11.20 30.78 -0.42
C ARG A 560 -11.03 29.29 -0.15
N LEU A 561 -10.04 28.67 -0.78
CA LEU A 561 -9.79 27.22 -0.67
C LEU A 561 -9.17 26.82 0.67
N MET A 562 -8.34 27.69 1.27
CA MET A 562 -7.73 27.43 2.57
C MET A 562 -8.75 27.51 3.72
N PHE A 563 -9.65 28.51 3.69
CA PHE A 563 -10.58 28.76 4.79
C PHE A 563 -12.00 28.23 4.56
N ASN A 564 -12.19 27.49 3.46
CA ASN A 564 -13.47 26.87 3.11
C ASN A 564 -14.62 27.90 3.04
N GLU A 565 -14.29 29.15 2.67
CA GLU A 565 -15.24 30.23 2.59
C GLU A 565 -16.11 30.04 1.33
N THR A 566 -17.36 29.70 1.54
CA THR A 566 -18.35 29.60 0.46
C THR A 566 -18.79 31.02 0.11
N SER A 567 -18.00 31.71 -0.72
CA SER A 567 -18.20 33.07 -1.28
C SER A 567 -18.26 34.25 -0.29
N LEU A 568 -17.65 35.37 -0.70
CA LEU A 568 -18.02 36.73 -0.29
C LEU A 568 -19.24 37.21 -1.09
#